data_AF-A0A527H8S3-F1
#
_entry.id   AF-A0A527H8S3-F1
#
_cell.length_a   1.000
_cell.length_b   1.000
_cell.length_c   1.000
_cell.angle_alpha   90.00
_cell.angle_beta   90.00
_cell.angle_gamma   90.00
#
_symmetry.space_group_name_H-M   'P 1'
#
loop_
_entity.id
_entity.type
_entity.pdbx_description
1 polymer ?
#
loop_
_entity_poly.entity_id
_entity_poly.type
_entity_poly.pdbx_seq_one_letter_code
_entity_poly.pdbx_strand_id
1 'polypeptide(L)'
;MARRPEPTPRSAAMSDAQVRAALPKLKRRLNELSALDVFSLPEKDGGNILDGHSTKINSTLRDVFGADTLEYSEYHVQTFRPEFSVWFEGLDDSLRGNIDEVDDKVKKSITTLKSIIEIFEERAGDEGENGIQSTIRAYGGLDLHREIARAANKLYQDGHYANLSRRP
;
A
#
# COMPACT_ATOMS: atom_id res chain seq x y z
N MET A 1 26.13 28.73 13.68
CA MET A 1 24.85 28.35 13.04
C MET A 1 24.47 26.98 13.56
N ALA A 2 23.37 26.85 14.30
CA ALA A 2 22.93 25.55 14.81
C ALA A 2 22.33 24.74 13.65
N ARG A 3 22.91 23.58 13.33
CA ARG A 3 22.29 22.61 12.41
C ARG A 3 20.97 22.17 13.04
N ARG A 4 19.86 22.40 12.35
CA ARG A 4 18.56 21.83 12.71
C ARG A 4 18.75 20.30 12.70
N PRO A 5 18.37 19.56 13.75
CA PRO A 5 18.51 18.10 13.74
C PRO A 5 17.71 17.57 12.56
N GLU A 6 18.37 16.78 11.70
CA GLU A 6 17.67 16.10 10.61
C GLU A 6 16.60 15.20 11.22
N PRO A 7 15.35 15.25 10.71
CA PRO A 7 14.31 14.36 11.20
C PRO A 7 14.76 12.91 10.95
N THR A 8 14.78 12.10 12.00
CA THR A 8 15.07 10.67 11.88
C THR A 8 14.01 10.05 10.96
N PRO A 9 14.40 9.38 9.87
CA PRO A 9 13.46 8.73 8.97
C PRO A 9 12.59 7.73 9.74
N ARG A 10 11.28 7.76 9.53
CA ARG A 10 10.33 6.83 10.16
C ARG A 10 9.70 5.95 9.10
N SER A 11 9.45 4.69 9.42
CA SER A 11 8.64 3.84 8.55
C SER A 11 7.23 4.39 8.40
N ALA A 12 6.65 4.21 7.22
CA ALA A 12 5.30 4.64 6.89
C ALA A 12 4.27 3.89 7.76
N ALA A 13 3.60 4.61 8.65
CA ALA A 13 2.50 4.08 9.44
C ALA A 13 1.20 4.12 8.62
N MET A 14 1.03 3.14 7.73
CA MET A 14 -0.19 3.01 6.92
C MET A 14 -1.23 2.17 7.66
N SER A 15 -2.49 2.60 7.65
CA SER A 15 -3.63 1.75 7.99
C SER A 15 -4.01 0.86 6.83
N ASP A 16 -4.78 -0.16 7.12
CA ASP A 16 -5.16 -1.15 6.13
C ASP A 16 -6.10 -0.60 5.06
N ALA A 17 -6.99 0.33 5.45
CA ALA A 17 -7.80 1.09 4.52
C ALA A 17 -6.92 1.93 3.56
N GLN A 18 -5.80 2.50 4.06
CA GLN A 18 -4.85 3.23 3.22
C GLN A 18 -4.10 2.29 2.27
N VAL A 19 -3.70 1.09 2.73
CA VAL A 19 -3.08 0.06 1.89
C VAL A 19 -4.00 -0.33 0.73
N ARG A 20 -5.26 -0.65 1.01
CA ARG A 20 -6.26 -1.00 -0.03
C ARG A 20 -6.51 0.15 -1.00
N ALA A 21 -6.55 1.39 -0.52
CA ALA A 21 -6.71 2.58 -1.35
C ALA A 21 -5.48 2.90 -2.22
N ALA A 22 -4.28 2.49 -1.79
CA ALA A 22 -3.04 2.69 -2.52
C ALA A 22 -2.85 1.71 -3.70
N LEU A 23 -3.27 0.46 -3.53
CA LEU A 23 -3.17 -0.60 -4.55
C LEU A 23 -3.58 -0.17 -5.98
N PRO A 24 -4.76 0.41 -6.24
CA PRO A 24 -5.13 0.82 -7.59
C PRO A 24 -4.23 1.93 -8.16
N LYS A 25 -3.69 2.81 -7.31
CA LYS A 25 -2.74 3.84 -7.76
C LYS A 25 -1.42 3.22 -8.20
N LEU A 26 -0.88 2.31 -7.40
CA LEU A 26 0.37 1.59 -7.68
C LEU A 26 0.26 0.71 -8.93
N LYS A 27 -0.81 -0.08 -9.05
CA LYS A 27 -1.09 -0.91 -10.25
C LYS A 27 -1.16 -0.08 -11.52
N ARG A 28 -1.77 1.11 -11.46
CA ARG A 28 -1.81 2.03 -12.60
C ARG A 28 -0.41 2.54 -12.98
N ARG A 29 0.47 2.84 -12.01
CA ARG A 29 1.86 3.23 -12.30
C ARG A 29 2.63 2.07 -12.94
N LEU A 30 2.46 0.86 -12.41
CA LEU A 30 3.04 -0.36 -12.96
C LEU A 30 2.62 -0.57 -14.42
N ASN A 31 1.33 -0.43 -14.73
CA ASN A 31 0.81 -0.59 -16.09
C ASN A 31 1.36 0.47 -17.04
N GLU A 32 1.41 1.74 -16.62
CA GLU A 32 1.97 2.82 -17.44
C GLU A 32 3.46 2.58 -17.72
N LEU A 33 4.23 2.18 -16.70
CA LEU A 33 5.66 1.93 -16.86
C LEU A 33 5.94 0.65 -17.67
N SER A 34 5.12 -0.39 -17.51
CA SER A 34 5.27 -1.64 -18.29
C SER A 34 4.86 -1.49 -19.76
N ALA A 35 4.05 -0.48 -20.08
CA ALA A 35 3.68 -0.15 -21.46
C ALA A 35 4.70 0.77 -22.14
N LEU A 36 5.71 1.26 -21.42
CA LEU A 36 6.77 2.09 -21.96
C LEU A 36 7.69 1.24 -22.84
N ASP A 37 7.76 1.57 -24.12
CA ASP A 37 8.79 1.05 -25.02
C ASP A 37 9.95 2.06 -25.10
N VAL A 38 11.01 1.78 -24.35
CA VAL A 38 12.20 2.62 -24.26
C VAL A 38 12.90 2.73 -25.63
N PHE A 39 12.81 1.69 -26.46
CA PHE A 39 13.48 1.63 -27.76
C PHE A 39 12.79 2.45 -28.85
N SER A 40 11.52 2.83 -28.68
CA SER A 40 10.81 3.69 -29.63
C SER A 40 10.75 5.17 -29.22
N LEU A 41 11.46 5.56 -28.16
CA LEU A 41 11.47 6.95 -27.71
C LEU A 41 12.03 7.88 -28.80
N PRO A 42 11.33 9.00 -29.10
CA PRO A 42 11.68 9.91 -30.18
C PRO A 42 12.75 10.95 -29.79
N GLU A 43 12.91 11.21 -28.50
CA GLU A 43 13.81 12.25 -27.98
C GLU A 43 15.25 11.74 -27.88
N LYS A 44 16.24 12.61 -28.14
CA LYS A 44 17.67 12.27 -28.08
C LYS A 44 18.06 11.67 -26.72
N ASP A 45 17.47 12.17 -25.64
CA ASP A 45 17.76 11.80 -24.25
C ASP A 45 16.57 11.10 -23.55
N GLY A 46 15.43 10.97 -24.22
CA GLY A 46 14.18 10.45 -23.65
C GLY A 46 13.56 11.34 -22.57
N GLY A 47 14.07 12.57 -22.38
CA GLY A 47 13.88 13.38 -21.18
C GLY A 47 12.43 13.58 -20.76
N ASN A 48 11.56 14.12 -21.62
CA ASN A 48 10.20 14.49 -21.19
C ASN A 48 9.35 13.26 -20.82
N ILE A 49 9.50 12.17 -21.57
CA ILE A 49 8.75 10.95 -21.34
C ILE A 49 9.26 10.29 -20.05
N LEU A 50 10.58 10.08 -19.96
CA LEU A 50 11.21 9.43 -18.81
C LEU A 50 10.99 10.23 -17.51
N ASP A 51 11.21 11.54 -17.54
CA ASP A 51 11.02 12.42 -16.37
C ASP A 51 9.54 12.49 -15.96
N GLY A 52 8.63 12.42 -16.94
CA GLY A 52 7.20 12.31 -16.69
C GLY A 52 6.83 11.04 -15.92
N HIS A 53 7.42 9.88 -16.28
CA HIS A 53 7.23 8.64 -15.55
C HIS A 53 7.82 8.70 -14.13
N SER A 54 9.06 9.18 -13.97
CA SER A 54 9.68 9.35 -12.64
C SER A 54 8.83 10.26 -11.73
N THR A 55 8.35 11.39 -12.26
CA THR A 55 7.51 12.34 -11.53
C THR A 55 6.20 11.71 -11.05
N LYS A 56 5.49 11.00 -11.93
CA LYS A 56 4.23 10.33 -11.61
C LYS A 56 4.42 9.24 -10.54
N ILE A 57 5.49 8.46 -10.64
CA ILE A 57 5.83 7.41 -9.68
C ILE A 57 6.15 8.04 -8.33
N ASN A 58 7.06 9.02 -8.28
CA ASN A 58 7.44 9.68 -7.04
C ASN A 58 6.27 10.41 -6.37
N SER A 59 5.40 11.06 -7.15
CA SER A 59 4.16 11.64 -6.60
C SER A 59 3.26 10.57 -5.98
N THR A 60 3.14 9.41 -6.62
CA THR A 60 2.34 8.30 -6.09
C THR A 60 2.96 7.71 -4.82
N LEU A 61 4.27 7.47 -4.82
CA LEU A 61 4.98 6.95 -3.65
C LEU A 61 4.89 7.93 -2.48
N ARG A 62 4.98 9.24 -2.74
CA ARG A 62 4.81 10.28 -1.73
C ARG A 62 3.40 10.29 -1.15
N ASP A 63 2.38 10.15 -1.98
CA ASP A 63 0.98 10.07 -1.53
C ASP A 63 0.71 8.80 -0.70
N VAL A 64 1.41 7.70 -1.01
CA VAL A 64 1.22 6.40 -0.37
C VAL A 64 1.98 6.33 0.96
N PHE A 65 3.27 6.64 0.96
CA PHE A 65 4.15 6.46 2.11
C PHE A 65 4.38 7.75 2.90
N GLY A 66 4.27 8.92 2.28
CA GLY A 66 4.70 10.21 2.85
C GLY A 66 6.14 10.56 2.45
N ALA A 67 6.46 11.86 2.37
CA ALA A 67 7.76 12.33 1.89
C ALA A 67 8.92 12.06 2.87
N ASP A 68 8.62 11.96 4.17
CA ASP A 68 9.61 11.85 5.25
C ASP A 68 9.80 10.41 5.74
N THR A 69 9.50 9.42 4.89
CA THR A 69 9.54 8.01 5.25
C THR A 69 10.70 7.24 4.61
N LEU A 70 11.10 6.16 5.30
CA LEU A 70 12.13 5.26 4.80
C LEU A 70 11.74 4.64 3.46
N GLU A 71 10.48 4.23 3.33
CA GLU A 71 9.93 3.59 2.13
C GLU A 71 9.92 4.55 0.94
N TYR A 72 9.55 5.82 1.15
CA TYR A 72 9.67 6.81 0.09
C TYR A 72 11.14 7.05 -0.29
N SER A 73 12.03 7.19 0.70
CA SER A 73 13.46 7.36 0.45
C SER A 73 14.07 6.17 -0.31
N GLU A 74 13.65 4.96 -0.01
CA GLU A 74 14.17 3.73 -0.62
C GLU A 74 13.65 3.52 -2.05
N TYR A 75 12.36 3.80 -2.28
CA TYR A 75 11.69 3.49 -3.54
C TYR A 75 11.58 4.66 -4.51
N HIS A 76 11.94 5.89 -4.10
CA HIS A 76 11.90 7.01 -5.03
C HIS A 76 12.81 6.76 -6.24
N VAL A 77 12.32 7.18 -7.40
CA VAL A 77 13.06 7.12 -8.65
C VAL A 77 13.81 8.44 -8.82
N GLN A 78 15.13 8.42 -8.73
CA GLN A 78 15.94 9.62 -8.98
C GLN A 78 15.78 10.10 -10.42
N THR A 79 16.04 9.21 -11.39
CA THR A 79 15.81 9.44 -12.81
C THR A 79 15.75 8.12 -13.57
N PHE A 80 15.11 8.10 -14.73
CA PHE A 80 15.25 7.02 -15.71
C PHE A 80 16.26 7.37 -16.81
N ARG A 81 16.75 8.60 -16.89
CA ARG A 81 17.73 9.02 -17.90
C ARG A 81 19.08 8.33 -17.67
N PRO A 82 19.94 8.23 -18.70
CA PRO A 82 21.33 7.82 -18.52
C PRO A 82 22.04 8.73 -17.51
N GLU A 83 22.84 8.14 -16.62
CA GLU A 83 23.60 8.86 -15.59
C GLU A 83 25.10 8.64 -15.76
N PHE A 84 25.84 9.74 -15.79
CA PHE A 84 27.28 9.72 -16.00
C PHE A 84 28.00 10.29 -14.78
N SER A 85 28.84 9.47 -14.15
CA SER A 85 29.65 9.89 -12.99
C SER A 85 30.88 10.69 -13.37
N VAL A 86 31.35 10.56 -14.62
CA VAL A 86 32.52 11.27 -15.17
C VAL A 86 32.20 11.76 -16.56
N TRP A 87 32.53 13.02 -16.84
CA TRP A 87 32.42 13.64 -18.16
C TRP A 87 33.78 13.73 -18.84
N PHE A 88 33.84 13.33 -20.12
CA PHE A 88 35.00 13.51 -20.99
C PHE A 88 34.57 13.79 -22.42
N GLU A 89 35.46 14.40 -23.21
CA GLU A 89 35.21 14.72 -24.61
C GLU A 89 35.01 13.44 -25.44
N GLY A 90 33.89 13.36 -26.18
CA GLY A 90 33.54 12.19 -26.98
C GLY A 90 32.73 11.11 -26.24
N LEU A 91 32.34 11.34 -24.98
CA LEU A 91 31.37 10.49 -24.29
C LEU A 91 30.03 10.50 -25.04
N ASP A 92 29.47 9.31 -25.29
CA ASP A 92 28.13 9.19 -25.85
C ASP A 92 27.09 9.47 -24.76
N ASP A 93 26.53 10.68 -24.78
CA ASP A 93 25.49 11.14 -23.88
C ASP A 93 24.05 10.88 -24.39
N SER A 94 23.93 10.18 -25.52
CA SER A 94 22.64 9.92 -26.13
C SER A 94 21.89 8.79 -25.43
N LEU A 95 20.56 8.84 -25.51
CA LEU A 95 19.69 7.73 -25.10
C LEU A 95 20.06 6.45 -25.85
N ARG A 96 20.41 6.55 -27.13
CA ARG A 96 20.69 5.38 -27.98
C ARG A 96 21.97 4.66 -27.57
N GLY A 97 23.01 5.41 -27.21
CA GLY A 97 24.26 4.84 -26.69
C GLY A 97 24.12 4.17 -25.33
N ASN A 98 23.08 4.53 -24.57
CA ASN A 98 22.89 4.12 -23.17
C ASN A 98 21.51 3.49 -22.94
N ILE A 99 20.91 2.92 -23.99
CA ILE A 99 19.52 2.45 -23.95
C ILE A 99 19.33 1.31 -22.95
N ASP A 100 20.34 0.45 -22.80
CA ASP A 100 20.33 -0.69 -21.87
C ASP A 100 20.32 -0.20 -20.41
N GLU A 101 21.03 0.87 -20.09
CA GLU A 101 21.00 1.48 -18.75
C GLU A 101 19.60 2.00 -18.41
N VAL A 102 18.96 2.68 -19.38
CA VAL A 102 17.59 3.19 -19.20
C VAL A 102 16.59 2.04 -19.05
N ASP A 103 16.70 1.02 -19.88
CA ASP A 103 15.86 -0.18 -19.81
C ASP A 103 16.02 -0.90 -18.45
N ASP A 104 17.25 -1.02 -17.94
CA ASP A 104 17.52 -1.60 -16.62
C ASP A 104 16.90 -0.78 -15.48
N LYS A 105 17.00 0.56 -15.55
CA LYS A 105 16.34 1.45 -14.56
C LYS A 105 14.82 1.28 -14.59
N VAL A 106 14.22 1.20 -15.77
CA VAL A 106 12.77 0.97 -15.95
C VAL A 106 12.37 -0.40 -15.39
N LYS A 107 13.08 -1.48 -15.77
CA LYS A 107 12.83 -2.84 -15.27
C LYS A 107 12.98 -2.94 -13.75
N LYS A 108 14.00 -2.30 -13.17
CA LYS A 108 14.18 -2.23 -11.71
C LYS A 108 12.95 -1.59 -11.05
N SER A 109 12.49 -0.45 -11.56
CA SER A 109 11.31 0.22 -11.01
C SER A 109 10.03 -0.60 -11.17
N ILE A 110 9.86 -1.33 -12.29
CA ILE A 110 8.77 -2.29 -12.47
C ILE A 110 8.81 -3.37 -11.38
N THR A 111 9.97 -3.97 -11.14
CA THR A 111 10.15 -5.00 -10.10
C THR A 111 9.83 -4.43 -8.72
N THR A 112 10.34 -3.25 -8.38
CA THR A 112 10.03 -2.58 -7.11
C THR A 112 8.53 -2.33 -6.94
N LEU A 113 7.84 -1.81 -7.97
CA LEU A 113 6.39 -1.59 -7.92
C LEU A 113 5.61 -2.90 -7.73
N LYS A 114 6.02 -3.98 -8.39
CA LYS A 114 5.41 -5.32 -8.21
C LYS A 114 5.56 -5.80 -6.77
N SER A 115 6.77 -5.74 -6.20
CA SER A 115 7.01 -6.17 -4.83
C SER A 115 6.20 -5.36 -3.82
N ILE A 116 6.09 -4.03 -3.99
CA ILE A 116 5.23 -3.21 -3.12
C ILE A 116 3.77 -3.64 -3.23
N ILE A 117 3.28 -3.89 -4.45
CA ILE A 117 1.90 -4.34 -4.68
C ILE A 117 1.67 -5.70 -4.02
N GLU A 118 2.57 -6.66 -4.19
CA GLU A 118 2.49 -7.99 -3.57
C GLU A 118 2.40 -7.88 -2.04
N ILE A 119 3.29 -7.11 -1.40
CA ILE A 119 3.25 -6.87 0.05
C ILE A 119 1.91 -6.24 0.49
N PHE A 120 1.38 -5.31 -0.30
CA PHE A 120 0.11 -4.65 0.01
C PHE A 120 -1.10 -5.59 -0.18
N GLU A 121 -1.05 -6.47 -1.17
CA GLU A 121 -2.06 -7.49 -1.42
C GLU A 121 -2.07 -8.56 -0.33
N GLU A 122 -0.89 -9.03 0.09
CA GLU A 122 -0.72 -9.96 1.22
C GLU A 122 -1.34 -9.36 2.49
N ARG A 123 -0.94 -8.14 2.84
CA ARG A 123 -1.49 -7.45 4.02
C ARG A 123 -3.01 -7.27 3.95
N ALA A 124 -3.53 -6.88 2.79
CA ALA A 124 -4.97 -6.72 2.60
C ALA A 124 -5.75 -8.05 2.61
N GLY A 125 -5.10 -9.14 2.20
CA GLY A 125 -5.65 -10.51 2.21
C GLY A 125 -5.69 -11.12 3.61
N ASP A 126 -4.62 -10.96 4.40
CA ASP A 126 -4.52 -11.42 5.79
C ASP A 126 -5.63 -10.84 6.68
N GLU A 127 -6.07 -9.61 6.42
CA GLU A 127 -7.22 -9.02 7.10
C GLU A 127 -8.57 -9.56 6.63
N GLY A 128 -8.69 -10.05 5.40
CA GLY A 128 -9.92 -10.70 4.95
C GLY A 128 -10.22 -11.91 5.85
N GLU A 129 -9.21 -12.72 6.13
CA GLU A 129 -9.33 -13.88 7.02
C GLU A 129 -9.46 -13.46 8.50
N ASN A 130 -8.62 -12.54 8.98
CA ASN A 130 -8.68 -12.08 10.38
C ASN A 130 -9.94 -11.25 10.69
N GLY A 131 -10.44 -10.47 9.74
CA GLY A 131 -11.64 -9.65 9.84
C GLY A 131 -12.92 -10.49 9.84
N ILE A 132 -12.98 -11.55 9.01
CA ILE A 132 -14.06 -12.55 9.04
C ILE A 132 -14.01 -13.32 10.36
N GLN A 133 -12.84 -13.75 10.83
CA GLN A 133 -12.71 -14.39 12.14
C GLN A 133 -13.12 -13.45 13.29
N SER A 134 -12.76 -12.16 13.23
CA SER A 134 -13.12 -11.15 14.22
C SER A 134 -14.63 -10.84 14.21
N THR A 135 -15.25 -10.68 13.05
CA THR A 135 -16.72 -10.53 12.95
C THR A 135 -17.43 -11.80 13.41
N ILE A 136 -16.98 -13.00 13.03
CA ILE A 136 -17.54 -14.27 13.52
C ILE A 136 -17.41 -14.36 15.05
N ARG A 137 -16.30 -13.92 15.65
CA ARG A 137 -16.10 -13.89 17.11
C ARG A 137 -16.99 -12.84 17.80
N ALA A 138 -17.17 -11.68 17.18
CA ALA A 138 -18.04 -10.61 17.68
C ALA A 138 -19.53 -10.99 17.60
N TYR A 139 -19.95 -11.67 16.53
CA TYR A 139 -21.30 -12.22 16.39
C TYR A 139 -21.51 -13.47 17.26
N GLY A 140 -20.49 -14.31 17.45
CA GLY A 140 -20.51 -15.44 18.39
C GLY A 140 -20.62 -15.00 19.86
N GLY A 141 -20.18 -13.79 20.20
CA GLY A 141 -20.41 -13.16 21.50
C GLY A 141 -21.81 -12.57 21.68
N LEU A 142 -22.55 -12.31 20.59
CA LEU A 142 -23.92 -11.78 20.63
C LEU A 142 -24.99 -12.88 20.75
N ASP A 143 -24.67 -14.14 20.43
CA ASP A 143 -25.58 -15.28 20.64
C ASP A 143 -25.77 -15.63 22.13
N LEU A 144 -24.88 -15.13 23.02
CA LEU A 144 -25.05 -15.26 24.47
C LEU A 144 -26.37 -14.62 24.95
N HIS A 145 -26.89 -13.61 24.24
CA HIS A 145 -28.14 -12.95 24.61
C HIS A 145 -29.39 -13.82 24.40
N ARG A 146 -29.34 -14.82 23.50
CA ARG A 146 -30.50 -15.70 23.28
C ARG A 146 -30.60 -16.80 24.34
N GLU A 147 -29.46 -17.28 24.83
CA GLU A 147 -29.42 -18.23 25.95
C GLU A 147 -29.70 -17.58 27.30
N ILE A 148 -29.22 -16.35 27.55
CA ILE A 148 -29.55 -15.59 28.77
C ILE A 148 -31.06 -15.27 28.82
N ALA A 149 -31.68 -14.91 27.69
CA ALA A 149 -33.12 -14.69 27.61
C ALA A 149 -33.94 -15.97 27.84
N ARG A 150 -33.46 -17.14 27.36
CA ARG A 150 -34.08 -18.44 27.64
C ARG A 150 -33.94 -18.86 29.11
N ALA A 151 -32.76 -18.64 29.71
CA ALA A 151 -32.51 -18.97 31.11
C ALA A 151 -33.34 -18.08 32.06
N ALA A 152 -33.47 -16.79 31.76
CA ALA A 152 -34.31 -15.86 32.52
C ALA A 152 -35.81 -16.20 32.44
N ASN A 153 -36.30 -16.62 31.27
CA ASN A 153 -37.71 -16.98 31.09
C ASN A 153 -38.07 -18.32 31.79
N LYS A 154 -37.11 -19.25 31.89
CA LYS A 154 -37.26 -20.51 32.63
C LYS A 154 -37.28 -20.29 34.16
N LEU A 155 -36.44 -19.37 34.65
CA LEU A 155 -36.46 -18.92 36.06
C LEU A 155 -37.74 -18.16 36.44
N TYR A 156 -38.38 -17.48 35.48
CA TYR A 156 -39.65 -16.76 35.70
C TYR A 156 -40.88 -17.68 35.72
N GLN A 157 -40.82 -18.84 35.06
CA GLN A 157 -41.93 -19.82 35.03
C GLN A 157 -41.91 -20.78 36.23
N ASP A 158 -40.73 -21.08 36.79
CA ASP A 158 -40.60 -22.05 37.89
C ASP A 158 -40.71 -21.44 39.30
N GLY A 159 -40.86 -20.12 39.43
CA GLY A 159 -40.93 -19.41 40.72
C GLY A 159 -42.11 -18.46 40.87
N HIS A 160 -43.18 -18.96 41.52
CA HIS A 160 -44.23 -18.20 42.26
C HIS A 160 -45.48 -17.66 41.53
N TYR A 161 -46.38 -18.56 41.09
CA TYR A 161 -47.84 -18.39 41.29
C TYR A 161 -48.49 -19.71 41.71
N ALA A 162 -48.09 -20.23 42.88
CA ALA A 162 -48.77 -21.32 43.56
C ALA A 162 -48.93 -20.97 45.05
N ASN A 163 -49.77 -19.98 45.36
CA ASN A 163 -50.71 -19.97 46.50
C ASN A 163 -51.26 -18.56 46.75
N LEU A 164 -52.48 -18.54 47.31
CA LEU A 164 -53.36 -17.39 47.66
C LEU A 164 -54.28 -17.02 46.48
N SER A 165 -55.59 -17.26 46.48
CA SER A 165 -56.53 -17.37 47.59
C SER A 165 -57.71 -18.30 47.24
N ARG A 166 -57.91 -19.30 48.09
CA ARG A 166 -59.14 -20.05 48.26
C ARG A 166 -60.23 -19.12 48.84
N ARG A 167 -61.45 -19.23 48.29
CA ARG A 167 -62.72 -18.69 48.80
C ARG A 167 -62.93 -18.94 50.31
N PRO A 168 -63.76 -18.13 50.99
CA PRO A 168 -65.22 -18.33 50.96
C PRO A 168 -65.98 -17.28 50.16
#